data_AF-A0A848YBM4-F1
#
_entry.id   AF-A0A848YBM4-F1
#
_cell.length_a   1.000
_cell.length_b   1.000
_cell.length_c   1.000
_cell.angle_alpha   90.00
_cell.angle_beta   90.00
_cell.angle_gamma   90.00
#
_symmetry.space_group_name_H-M   'P 1'
#
loop_
_entity.id
_entity.type
_entity.pdbx_description
1 polymer ?
#
loop_
_entity_poly.entity_id
_entity_poly.type
_entity_poly.pdbx_seq_one_letter_code
_entity_poly.pdbx_strand_id
1 'polypeptide(L)'
;MAAMELGQSGVETAGLICGNLETMQDAFEARCRKAVEDGELAAGTDCSSLAALLVSMTRGLAVINRAEGNSVLARQAVDGLLNSVTLVGAP
;
A
#
# COMPACT_ATOMS: atom_id res chain seq x y z
N MET A 1 25.18 -25.03 16.92
CA MET A 1 25.36 -23.61 16.54
C MET A 1 24.78 -23.25 15.16
N ALA A 2 23.98 -24.10 14.49
CA ALA A 2 23.36 -23.73 13.20
C ALA A 2 21.90 -23.22 13.33
N ALA A 3 21.16 -23.64 14.36
CA ALA A 3 19.77 -23.25 14.57
C ALA A 3 19.60 -21.79 15.05
N MET A 4 20.59 -21.24 15.77
CA MET A 4 20.57 -19.84 16.23
C MET A 4 20.85 -18.86 15.07
N GLU A 5 21.77 -19.20 14.17
CA GLU A 5 22.08 -18.39 12.97
C GLU A 5 20.88 -18.27 12.01
N LEU A 6 20.10 -19.36 11.85
CA LEU A 6 18.86 -19.36 11.06
C LEU A 6 17.75 -18.51 11.69
N GLY A 7 17.64 -18.53 13.03
CA GLY A 7 16.69 -17.68 13.76
C GLY A 7 17.04 -16.20 13.68
N GLN A 8 18.33 -15.87 13.77
CA GLN A 8 18.81 -14.49 13.73
C GLN A 8 18.70 -13.88 12.32
N SER A 9 19.01 -14.66 11.27
CA SER A 9 18.78 -14.25 9.87
C SER A 9 17.30 -14.01 9.56
N GLY A 10 16.39 -14.78 10.17
CA GLY A 10 14.95 -14.56 10.07
C GLY A 10 14.49 -13.24 10.69
N VAL A 11 15.07 -12.85 11.83
CA VAL A 11 14.76 -11.58 12.52
C VAL A 11 15.28 -10.39 11.71
N GLU A 12 16.50 -10.46 11.18
CA GLU A 12 17.06 -9.40 10.32
C GLU A 12 16.23 -9.23 9.04
N THR A 13 15.85 -10.33 8.40
CA THR A 13 15.02 -10.31 7.19
C THR A 13 13.63 -9.75 7.48
N ALA A 14 13.01 -10.13 8.59
CA ALA A 14 11.74 -9.57 9.02
C ALA A 14 11.83 -8.06 9.27
N GLY A 15 12.91 -7.60 9.91
CA GLY A 15 13.18 -6.18 10.12
C GLY A 15 13.29 -5.39 8.81
N LEU A 16 14.01 -5.94 7.83
CA LEU A 16 14.13 -5.32 6.49
C LEU A 16 12.77 -5.26 5.77
N ILE A 17 11.96 -6.30 5.87
CA ILE A 17 10.61 -6.32 5.28
C ILE A 17 9.74 -5.26 5.95
N CYS A 18 9.72 -5.18 7.28
CA CYS A 18 8.95 -4.18 8.01
C CYS A 18 9.40 -2.76 7.65
N GLY A 19 10.69 -2.48 7.66
CA GLY A 19 11.22 -1.15 7.31
C GLY A 19 10.88 -0.73 5.88
N ASN A 20 10.88 -1.66 4.92
CA ASN A 20 10.46 -1.37 3.54
C ASN A 20 8.95 -1.06 3.47
N LEU A 21 8.12 -1.75 4.24
CA LEU A 21 6.67 -1.49 4.28
C LEU A 21 6.35 -0.15 4.94
N GLU A 22 7.04 0.18 6.03
CA GLU A 22 6.94 1.49 6.68
C GLU A 22 7.34 2.60 5.71
N THR A 23 8.46 2.44 4.99
CA THR A 23 8.91 3.41 3.97
C THR A 23 7.86 3.61 2.86
N MET A 24 7.24 2.53 2.39
CA MET A 24 6.16 2.62 1.39
C MET A 24 4.93 3.33 1.97
N GLN A 25 4.55 3.03 3.20
CA GLN A 25 3.41 3.65 3.87
C GLN A 25 3.64 5.15 4.05
N ASP A 26 4.82 5.57 4.51
CA ASP A 26 5.18 6.98 4.68
C ASP A 26 5.11 7.75 3.36
N ALA A 27 5.59 7.15 2.27
CA ALA A 27 5.52 7.75 0.93
C ALA A 27 4.07 7.92 0.45
N PHE A 28 3.21 6.92 0.65
CA PHE A 28 1.79 7.02 0.31
C PHE A 28 1.07 8.04 1.18
N GLU A 29 1.37 8.09 2.49
CA GLU A 29 0.76 9.05 3.40
C GLU A 29 1.15 10.48 3.02
N ALA A 30 2.42 10.72 2.69
CA ALA A 30 2.89 12.02 2.20
C ALA A 30 2.16 12.44 0.92
N ARG A 31 1.94 11.51 -0.02
CA ARG A 31 1.18 11.80 -1.24
C ARG A 31 -0.29 12.11 -0.95
N CYS A 32 -0.92 11.40 -0.01
CA CYS A 32 -2.30 11.65 0.39
C CYS A 32 -2.45 13.02 1.06
N ARG A 33 -1.53 13.39 1.97
CA ARG A 33 -1.51 14.73 2.57
C ARG A 33 -1.36 15.81 1.51
N LYS A 34 -0.45 15.60 0.54
CA LYS A 34 -0.29 16.53 -0.57
C LYS A 34 -1.56 16.64 -1.43
N ALA A 35 -2.25 15.53 -1.68
CA ALA A 35 -3.52 15.52 -2.39
C ALA A 35 -4.61 16.30 -1.64
N VAL A 36 -4.62 16.25 -0.31
CA VAL A 36 -5.52 17.07 0.52
C VAL A 36 -5.17 18.56 0.40
N GLU A 37 -3.89 18.92 0.49
CA GLU A 37 -3.42 20.30 0.30
C GLU A 37 -3.78 20.86 -1.08
N ASP A 38 -3.68 20.03 -2.11
CA ASP A 38 -3.99 20.39 -3.50
C ASP A 38 -5.50 20.36 -3.81
N GLY A 39 -6.33 19.94 -2.86
CA GLY A 39 -7.79 19.83 -3.01
C GLY A 39 -8.26 18.64 -3.85
N GLU A 40 -7.37 17.69 -4.17
CA GLU A 40 -7.69 16.44 -4.87
C GLU A 40 -8.44 15.45 -3.96
N LEU A 41 -8.16 15.48 -2.65
CA LEU A 41 -8.83 14.70 -1.61
C LEU A 41 -9.55 15.61 -0.61
N ALA A 42 -10.59 15.09 0.04
CA ALA A 42 -11.32 15.82 1.07
C ALA A 42 -10.42 16.20 2.25
N ALA A 43 -10.60 17.41 2.81
CA ALA A 43 -9.82 17.90 3.95
C ALA A 43 -9.90 17.02 5.22
N GLY A 44 -10.94 16.19 5.35
CA GLY A 44 -11.10 15.24 6.45
C GLY A 44 -10.53 13.84 6.20
N THR A 45 -9.77 13.65 5.11
CA THR A 45 -9.24 12.32 4.76
C THR A 45 -8.20 11.85 5.79
N ASP A 46 -8.41 10.68 6.37
CA ASP A 46 -7.39 9.98 7.16
C ASP A 46 -6.32 9.42 6.22
N CYS A 47 -5.27 10.22 6.02
CA CYS A 47 -4.18 9.92 5.11
C CYS A 47 -3.39 8.67 5.53
N SER A 48 -3.30 8.39 6.83
CA SER A 48 -2.52 7.25 7.33
C SER A 48 -3.25 5.94 7.09
N SER A 49 -4.55 5.90 7.40
CA SER A 49 -5.41 4.75 7.09
C SER A 49 -5.50 4.49 5.58
N LEU A 50 -5.60 5.55 4.77
CA LEU A 50 -5.58 5.42 3.31
C LEU A 50 -4.24 4.88 2.79
N ALA A 51 -3.12 5.35 3.33
CA ALA A 51 -1.80 4.83 2.96
C ALA A 51 -1.64 3.35 3.30
N ALA A 52 -2.09 2.92 4.49
CA ALA A 52 -2.08 1.52 4.88
C ALA A 52 -2.92 0.64 3.93
N LEU A 53 -4.09 1.13 3.51
CA LEU A 53 -4.93 0.46 2.51
C LEU A 53 -4.19 0.31 1.17
N LEU A 54 -3.54 1.38 0.68
CA LEU A 54 -2.79 1.37 -0.57
C LEU A 54 -1.63 0.37 -0.56
N VAL A 55 -0.88 0.30 0.56
CA VAL A 55 0.19 -0.69 0.74
C VAL A 55 -0.37 -2.11 0.72
N SER A 56 -1.45 -2.36 1.48
CA SER A 56 -2.10 -3.68 1.53
C SER A 56 -2.56 -4.14 0.14
N MET A 57 -3.22 -3.26 -0.61
CA MET A 57 -3.66 -3.54 -1.96
C MET A 57 -2.51 -3.82 -2.92
N THR A 58 -1.45 -3.01 -2.91
CA THR A 58 -0.29 -3.20 -3.80
C THR A 58 0.32 -4.58 -3.62
N ARG A 59 0.39 -5.07 -2.37
CA ARG A 59 0.87 -6.42 -2.07
C ARG A 59 -0.11 -7.50 -2.50
N GLY A 60 -1.41 -7.32 -2.23
CA GLY A 60 -2.44 -8.26 -2.65
C GLY A 60 -2.47 -8.44 -4.17
N LEU A 61 -2.38 -7.34 -4.92
CA LEU A 61 -2.31 -7.31 -6.38
C LEU A 61 -1.09 -8.06 -6.93
N ALA A 62 0.08 -7.89 -6.31
CA ALA A 62 1.28 -8.62 -6.70
C ALA A 62 1.13 -10.14 -6.50
N VAL A 63 0.45 -10.56 -5.44
CA VAL A 63 0.15 -11.98 -5.18
C VAL A 63 -0.84 -12.53 -6.21
N ILE A 64 -1.95 -11.81 -6.47
CA ILE A 64 -2.96 -12.21 -7.46
C ILE A 64 -2.34 -12.34 -8.85
N ASN A 65 -1.56 -11.35 -9.27
CA ASN A 65 -0.87 -11.37 -10.57
C ASN A 65 0.09 -12.55 -10.70
N ARG A 66 0.80 -12.94 -9.63
CA ARG A 66 1.67 -14.11 -9.65
C ARG A 66 0.90 -15.43 -9.66
N ALA A 67 -0.23 -15.51 -8.96
CA ALA A 67 -1.01 -16.72 -8.83
C ALA A 67 -1.82 -17.03 -10.11
N GLU A 68 -2.47 -16.03 -10.68
CA GLU A 68 -3.42 -16.23 -11.78
C GLU A 68 -2.94 -15.70 -13.14
N GLY A 69 -1.86 -14.91 -13.18
CA GLY A 69 -1.41 -14.24 -14.41
C GLY A 69 -2.44 -13.27 -15.00
N ASN A 70 -3.51 -12.98 -14.26
CA ASN A 70 -4.70 -12.31 -14.77
C ASN A 70 -4.69 -10.83 -14.38
N SER A 71 -4.10 -10.01 -15.25
CA SER A 71 -4.04 -8.55 -15.10
C SER A 71 -5.41 -7.86 -15.09
N VAL A 72 -6.47 -8.55 -15.54
CA VAL A 72 -7.85 -8.01 -15.52
C VAL A 72 -8.37 -7.88 -14.08
N LEU A 73 -8.13 -8.87 -13.23
CA LEU A 73 -8.53 -8.82 -11.82
C LEU A 73 -7.77 -7.71 -11.07
N ALA A 74 -6.48 -7.56 -11.39
CA ALA A 74 -5.68 -6.50 -10.81
C ALA A 74 -6.22 -5.11 -11.18
N ARG A 75 -6.59 -4.93 -12.45
CA ARG A 75 -7.21 -3.69 -12.93
C ARG A 75 -8.56 -3.43 -12.26
N GLN A 76 -9.42 -4.43 -12.16
CA GLN A 76 -10.73 -4.30 -11.49
C GLN A 76 -10.60 -3.90 -10.01
N ALA A 77 -9.62 -4.45 -9.29
CA ALA A 77 -9.36 -4.06 -7.91
C ALA A 77 -8.87 -2.61 -7.79
N VAL A 78 -8.01 -2.15 -8.71
CA VAL A 78 -7.58 -0.74 -8.77
C VAL A 78 -8.77 0.17 -9.10
N ASP A 79 -9.58 -0.17 -10.09
CA ASP A 79 -10.77 0.60 -10.47
C ASP A 79 -11.77 0.70 -9.30
N GLY A 80 -11.99 -0.41 -8.58
CA GLY A 80 -12.83 -0.44 -7.38
C GLY A 80 -12.33 0.48 -6.27
N LEU A 81 -11.01 0.48 -6.03
CA LEU A 81 -10.39 1.40 -5.08
C LEU A 81 -10.59 2.85 -5.49
N LEU A 82 -10.26 3.20 -6.74
CA LEU A 82 -10.37 4.58 -7.22
C LEU A 82 -11.81 5.11 -7.12
N ASN A 83 -12.81 4.25 -7.31
CA ASN A 83 -14.22 4.62 -7.13
C ASN A 83 -14.63 4.77 -5.65
N SER A 84 -13.95 4.08 -4.74
CA SER A 84 -14.23 4.16 -3.29
C SER A 84 -13.58 5.37 -2.62
N VAL A 85 -12.45 5.83 -3.16
CA VAL A 85 -11.77 7.04 -2.70
C VAL A 85 -12.37 8.21 -3.49
N THR A 86 -13.42 8.83 -2.97
CA THR A 86 -14.06 9.98 -3.62
C THR A 86 -13.03 11.09 -3.85
N LEU A 87 -12.58 11.25 -5.10
CA LEU A 87 -11.96 12.49 -5.57
C LEU A 87 -13.02 13.59 -5.45
N VAL A 88 -12.81 14.55 -4.56
CA VAL A 88 -13.67 15.73 -4.46
C VAL A 88 -13.28 16.66 -5.60
N GLY A 89 -13.73 16.37 -6.83
CA GLY A 89 -13.31 17.14 -8.00
C GLY A 89 -13.80 16.65 -9.37
N ALA A 90 -14.88 15.88 -9.46
CA ALA A 90 -15.59 15.75 -10.73
C ALA A 90 -16.59 16.93 -10.84
N PRO A 91 -16.59 17.70 -11.95
CA PRO A 91 -17.52 18.80 -12.16
C PRO A 91 -19.00 18.37 -12.14
#